data_AF-A0A5B7TT53-F1
#
_entry.id   AF-A0A5B7TT53-F1
#
_cell.length_a   1.000
_cell.length_b   1.000
_cell.length_c   1.000
_cell.angle_alpha   90.00
_cell.angle_beta   90.00
_cell.angle_gamma   90.00
#
_symmetry.space_group_name_H-M   'P 1'
#
loop_
_entity.id
_entity.type
_entity.pdbx_description
1 polymer ?
#
loop_
_entity_poly.entity_id
_entity_poly.type
_entity_poly.pdbx_seq_one_letter_code
_entity_poly.pdbx_strand_id
1 'polypeptide(L)'
;MDNEIIKPSYIKNPDYITGKKDEAEAYNFTCLTFEETLQLNYKRQIENSWTGKGPNLSEEEYLQLRQHYHIGVANKSKEGGFPVFDKIICKTCNAEYFTYIGIDEPLNSMYQIQVQGIMRNASKNVDKL
;
A
#
# COMPACT_ATOMS: atom_id res chain seq x y z
N MET A 1 -0.94 -4.91 27.63
CA MET A 1 -1.21 -3.55 27.15
C MET A 1 -1.60 -3.68 25.70
N ASP A 2 -2.84 -3.29 25.42
CA ASP A 2 -3.61 -3.80 24.29
C ASP A 2 -3.08 -3.32 22.94
N ASN A 3 -2.79 -4.28 22.08
CA ASN A 3 -2.45 -4.09 20.68
C ASN A 3 -3.69 -3.60 19.93
N GLU A 4 -3.82 -2.29 19.74
CA GLU A 4 -4.87 -1.78 18.86
C GLU A 4 -4.41 -1.96 17.40
N ILE A 5 -4.67 -3.16 16.89
CA ILE A 5 -4.66 -3.43 15.46
C ILE A 5 -5.75 -2.55 14.86
N ILE A 6 -5.37 -1.53 14.08
CA ILE A 6 -6.32 -0.85 13.21
C ILE A 6 -6.75 -1.90 12.19
N LYS A 7 -7.86 -2.58 12.51
CA LYS A 7 -8.44 -3.59 11.63
C LYS A 7 -8.77 -2.91 10.31
N PRO A 8 -8.52 -3.56 9.16
CA PRO A 8 -9.03 -3.08 7.90
C PRO A 8 -10.54 -2.88 8.06
N SER A 9 -10.97 -1.64 7.90
CA SER A 9 -12.40 -1.33 7.86
C SER A 9 -12.92 -1.89 6.55
N TYR A 10 -13.45 -3.11 6.58
CA TYR A 10 -14.24 -3.69 5.47
C TYR A 10 -15.55 -2.93 5.22
N ILE A 11 -15.78 -1.86 5.99
CA ILE A 11 -16.88 -0.90 5.87
C ILE A 11 -16.30 0.52 5.72
N LYS A 12 -15.13 0.66 5.11
CA LYS A 12 -14.85 1.95 4.47
C LYS A 12 -15.56 1.85 3.14
N ASN A 13 -16.55 2.72 2.89
CA ASN A 13 -16.93 2.97 1.50
C ASN A 13 -15.61 3.18 0.75
N PRO A 14 -15.43 2.58 -0.44
CA PRO A 14 -14.24 2.84 -1.22
C PRO A 14 -14.06 4.35 -1.22
N ASP A 15 -12.87 4.83 -0.86
CA ASP A 15 -12.51 6.19 -1.23
C ASP A 15 -12.44 6.14 -2.76
N TYR A 16 -13.60 6.23 -3.41
CA TYR A 16 -13.75 6.40 -4.84
C TYR A 16 -13.15 7.76 -5.12
N ILE A 17 -11.82 7.82 -5.24
CA ILE A 17 -11.19 8.88 -5.99
C ILE A 17 -11.41 8.50 -7.45
N THR A 18 -12.64 8.70 -7.93
CA THR A 18 -12.90 8.89 -9.37
C THR A 18 -12.43 10.29 -9.73
N GLY A 19 -11.12 10.50 -9.67
CA GLY A 19 -10.49 11.68 -10.20
C GLY A 19 -10.31 11.53 -11.70
N LYS A 20 -10.65 12.57 -12.47
CA LYS A 20 -9.88 12.82 -13.70
C LYS A 20 -8.42 12.99 -13.28
N LYS A 21 -7.52 12.45 -14.09
CA LYS A 21 -6.08 12.29 -13.85
C LYS A 21 -5.26 13.58 -13.59
N ASP A 22 -5.86 14.74 -13.35
CA ASP A 22 -5.13 15.98 -13.62
C ASP A 22 -4.44 16.63 -12.41
N GLU A 23 -4.65 16.19 -11.16
CA GLU A 23 -4.08 16.94 -10.00
C GLU A 23 -3.33 16.12 -8.93
N ALA A 24 -3.60 14.82 -8.74
CA ALA A 24 -2.98 14.04 -7.66
C ALA A 24 -2.03 12.94 -8.20
N GLU A 25 -0.73 13.11 -7.97
CA GLU A 25 0.33 12.16 -8.38
C GLU A 25 0.64 11.08 -7.33
N ALA A 26 0.13 11.25 -6.11
CA ALA A 26 0.43 10.38 -4.98
C ALA A 26 -0.72 10.33 -3.95
N TYR A 27 -0.74 9.25 -3.18
CA TYR A 27 -1.49 9.16 -1.93
C TYR A 27 -0.58 9.54 -0.76
N ASN A 28 -1.00 10.50 0.06
CA ASN A 28 -0.26 10.95 1.23
C ASN A 28 -0.84 10.32 2.50
N PHE A 29 0.02 9.85 3.41
CA PHE A 29 -0.39 9.36 4.72
C PHE A 29 0.65 9.75 5.78
N THR A 30 0.20 9.88 7.01
CA THR A 30 1.05 10.35 8.10
C THR A 30 1.79 9.20 8.78
N CYS A 31 3.09 9.38 8.99
CA CYS A 31 3.87 8.51 9.86
C CYS A 31 3.34 8.61 11.30
N LEU A 32 2.93 7.48 11.86
CA LEU A 32 2.39 7.38 13.21
C LEU A 32 3.38 7.72 14.34
N THR A 33 4.68 7.83 14.04
CA THR A 33 5.71 8.09 15.07
C THR A 33 6.13 9.55 15.14
N PHE A 34 6.33 10.21 13.99
CA PHE A 34 6.91 11.56 13.90
C PHE A 34 6.06 12.54 13.10
N GLU A 35 4.83 12.15 12.73
CA GLU A 35 3.89 12.96 11.97
C GLU A 35 4.40 13.42 10.58
N GLU A 36 5.52 12.87 10.09
CA GLU A 36 6.03 13.08 8.74
C GLU A 36 4.99 12.60 7.71
N THR A 37 4.76 13.39 6.66
CA THR A 37 3.92 12.96 5.54
C THR A 37 4.71 12.02 4.61
N LEU A 38 4.24 10.79 4.49
CA LEU A 38 4.76 9.76 3.59
C LEU A 38 3.93 9.72 2.31
N GLN A 39 4.57 9.36 1.20
CA GLN A 39 3.95 9.39 -0.13
C GLN A 39 4.01 8.03 -0.82
N LEU A 40 2.87 7.60 -1.36
CA LEU A 40 2.73 6.48 -2.28
C LEU A 40 2.48 7.04 -3.68
N ASN A 41 3.52 7.01 -4.53
CA ASN A 41 3.48 7.57 -5.88
C ASN A 41 2.71 6.65 -6.85
N TYR A 42 1.63 7.15 -7.44
CA TYR A 42 0.74 6.35 -8.29
C TYR A 42 1.41 5.81 -9.55
N LYS A 43 2.28 6.59 -10.19
CA LYS A 43 2.99 6.17 -11.41
C LYS A 43 3.89 4.97 -11.12
N ARG A 44 4.70 5.04 -10.05
CA ARG A 44 5.55 3.92 -9.61
C ARG A 44 4.72 2.67 -9.34
N GLN A 45 3.54 2.84 -8.74
CA GLN A 45 2.65 1.73 -8.45
C GLN A 45 2.07 1.08 -9.72
N ILE A 46 1.65 1.88 -10.69
CA ILE A 46 1.21 1.40 -12.02
C ILE A 46 2.35 0.63 -12.70
N GLU A 47 3.57 1.16 -12.68
CA GLU A 47 4.74 0.50 -13.26
C GLU A 47 5.06 -0.85 -12.58
N ASN A 48 4.86 -0.93 -11.26
CA ASN A 48 5.04 -2.16 -10.48
C ASN A 48 3.86 -3.14 -10.58
N SER A 49 2.77 -2.78 -11.26
CA SER A 49 1.58 -3.65 -11.40
C SER A 49 1.88 -4.97 -12.10
N TRP A 50 2.84 -4.96 -13.02
CA TRP A 50 3.30 -6.13 -13.75
C TRP A 50 3.98 -7.18 -12.87
N THR A 51 4.70 -6.75 -11.83
CA THR A 51 5.42 -7.64 -10.91
C THR A 51 4.65 -7.88 -9.61
N GLY A 52 3.70 -6.99 -9.29
CA GLY A 52 3.00 -6.94 -8.02
C GLY A 52 3.88 -6.48 -6.85
N LYS A 53 5.13 -6.06 -7.11
CA LYS A 53 6.13 -5.83 -6.07
C LYS A 53 6.94 -4.56 -6.33
N GLY A 54 6.98 -3.67 -5.34
CA GLY A 54 7.84 -2.49 -5.32
C GLY A 54 9.30 -2.82 -5.01
N PRO A 55 10.25 -1.95 -5.42
CA PRO A 55 11.68 -2.22 -5.37
C PRO A 55 12.27 -2.36 -3.95
N ASN A 56 11.59 -1.80 -2.94
CA ASN A 56 12.06 -1.86 -1.56
C ASN A 56 11.61 -3.13 -0.83
N LEU A 57 10.76 -3.95 -1.44
CA LEU A 57 10.19 -5.14 -0.82
C LEU A 57 11.08 -6.36 -1.13
N SER A 58 11.51 -7.07 -0.09
CA SER A 58 12.21 -8.34 -0.27
C SER A 58 11.25 -9.40 -0.80
N GLU A 59 11.79 -10.48 -1.39
CA GLU A 59 10.95 -11.59 -1.86
C GLU A 59 10.21 -12.27 -0.69
N GLU A 60 10.88 -12.40 0.45
CA GLU A 60 10.28 -12.97 1.65
C GLU A 60 9.11 -12.11 2.17
N GLU A 61 9.30 -10.79 2.29
CA GLU A 61 8.25 -9.85 2.71
C GLU A 61 7.06 -9.89 1.73
N TYR A 62 7.34 -9.96 0.43
CA TYR A 62 6.33 -10.08 -0.60
C TYR A 62 5.48 -11.35 -0.46
N LEU A 63 6.12 -12.50 -0.27
CA LEU A 63 5.42 -13.78 -0.07
C LEU A 63 4.58 -13.78 1.20
N GLN A 64 5.11 -13.21 2.30
CA GLN A 64 4.38 -13.06 3.56
C GLN A 64 3.13 -12.17 3.39
N LEU A 65 3.25 -11.04 2.69
CA LEU A 65 2.13 -10.14 2.42
C LEU A 65 1.08 -10.79 1.52
N ARG A 66 1.50 -11.51 0.48
CA ARG A 66 0.57 -12.28 -0.37
C ARG A 66 -0.22 -13.30 0.44
N GLN A 67 0.43 -14.02 1.35
CA GLN A 67 -0.23 -14.96 2.23
C GLN A 67 -1.20 -14.24 3.19
N HIS A 68 -0.76 -13.14 3.81
CA HIS A 68 -1.58 -12.33 4.73
C HIS A 68 -2.87 -11.84 4.08
N TYR A 69 -2.77 -11.27 2.88
CA TYR A 69 -3.92 -10.78 2.13
C TYR A 69 -4.68 -11.86 1.35
N HIS A 70 -4.25 -13.13 1.46
CA HIS A 70 -4.84 -14.28 0.77
C HIS A 70 -4.89 -14.09 -0.75
N ILE A 71 -3.83 -13.51 -1.34
CA ILE A 71 -3.70 -13.32 -2.77
C ILE A 71 -3.31 -14.64 -3.43
N GLY A 72 -4.33 -15.36 -3.89
CA GLY A 72 -4.20 -16.67 -4.55
C GLY A 72 -3.51 -16.62 -5.92
N VAL A 73 -3.46 -17.77 -6.58
CA VAL A 73 -2.77 -18.00 -7.87
C VAL A 73 -3.30 -17.11 -8.99
N ALA A 74 -4.57 -16.68 -8.91
CA ALA A 74 -5.18 -15.79 -9.87
C ALA A 74 -4.61 -14.35 -9.86
N ASN A 75 -3.75 -13.99 -8.89
CA ASN A 75 -3.12 -12.67 -8.75
C ASN A 75 -4.13 -11.51 -8.86
N LYS A 76 -5.37 -11.69 -8.38
CA LYS A 76 -6.35 -10.61 -8.31
C LYS A 76 -6.53 -10.16 -6.87
N SER A 77 -6.65 -8.85 -6.70
CA SER A 77 -7.02 -8.23 -5.44
C SER A 77 -8.44 -8.67 -5.04
N LYS A 78 -8.79 -8.62 -3.74
CA LYS A 78 -10.14 -8.96 -3.26
C LYS A 78 -11.23 -8.05 -3.84
N GLU A 79 -10.87 -6.83 -4.25
CA GLU A 79 -11.79 -5.83 -4.80
C GLU A 79 -11.66 -5.65 -6.33
N GLY A 80 -10.86 -6.48 -7.00
CA GLY A 80 -10.55 -6.35 -8.42
C GLY A 80 -9.23 -5.62 -8.69
N GLY A 81 -8.67 -5.81 -9.89
CA GLY A 81 -7.36 -5.28 -10.28
C GLY A 81 -6.15 -6.10 -9.82
N PHE A 82 -4.98 -5.67 -10.30
CA PHE A 82 -3.66 -6.22 -10.02
C PHE A 82 -3.17 -5.76 -8.64
N PRO A 83 -2.89 -6.69 -7.71
CA PRO A 83 -2.38 -6.36 -6.39
C PRO A 83 -0.92 -5.93 -6.49
N VAL A 84 -0.58 -4.80 -5.88
CA VAL A 84 0.80 -4.34 -5.74
C VAL A 84 1.12 -4.11 -4.27
N PHE A 85 2.28 -4.61 -3.86
CA PHE A 85 2.83 -4.40 -2.53
C PHE A 85 4.10 -3.56 -2.61
N ASP A 86 4.25 -2.59 -1.72
CA ASP A 86 5.47 -1.78 -1.63
C ASP A 86 5.84 -1.52 -0.17
N LYS A 87 7.12 -1.18 0.05
CA LYS A 87 7.65 -0.78 1.36
C LYS A 87 8.10 0.67 1.33
N ILE A 88 7.51 1.48 2.20
CA ILE A 88 7.81 2.89 2.38
C ILE A 88 8.48 3.06 3.75
N ILE A 89 9.59 3.78 3.80
CA ILE A 89 10.37 4.00 5.02
C ILE A 89 10.27 5.49 5.37
N CYS A 90 9.83 5.78 6.59
CA CYS A 90 9.88 7.13 7.14
C CYS A 90 11.34 7.54 7.33
N LYS A 91 11.76 8.67 6.75
CA LYS A 91 13.16 9.10 6.78
C LYS A 91 13.55 9.64 8.15
N THR A 92 12.60 10.19 8.89
CA THR A 92 12.86 10.75 10.21
C THR A 92 13.04 9.65 11.27
N CYS A 93 12.20 8.61 11.23
CA CYS A 93 12.14 7.62 12.31
C CYS A 93 12.43 6.20 11.89
N ASN A 94 12.77 5.95 10.63
CA ASN A 94 13.02 4.63 10.07
C ASN A 94 11.89 3.61 10.26
N ALA A 95 10.69 4.05 10.65
CA ALA A 95 9.52 3.18 10.66
C ALA A 95 9.21 2.75 9.22
N GLU A 96 9.03 1.44 9.04
CA GLU A 96 8.70 0.85 7.76
C GLU A 96 7.20 0.63 7.67
N TYR A 97 6.64 0.88 6.50
CA TYR A 97 5.23 0.72 6.18
C TYR A 97 5.09 -0.15 4.95
N PHE A 98 4.40 -1.28 5.09
CA PHE A 98 3.94 -2.07 3.98
C PHE A 98 2.65 -1.49 3.44
N THR A 99 2.57 -1.34 2.14
CA THR A 99 1.40 -0.84 1.44
C THR A 99 0.85 -1.93 0.55
N TYR A 100 -0.47 -1.98 0.44
CA TYR A 100 -1.21 -2.86 -0.43
C TYR A 100 -2.20 -2.04 -1.23
N ILE A 101 -2.11 -2.13 -2.55
CA ILE A 101 -3.00 -1.44 -3.48
C ILE A 101 -3.54 -2.40 -4.53
N GLY A 102 -4.74 -2.11 -5.02
CA GLY A 102 -5.31 -2.71 -6.21
C GLY A 102 -5.25 -1.73 -7.37
N ILE A 103 -4.85 -2.21 -8.55
CA ILE A 103 -4.77 -1.40 -9.78
C ILE A 103 -5.62 -2.05 -10.86
N ASP A 104 -6.65 -1.36 -11.32
CA ASP A 104 -7.48 -1.79 -12.44
C ASP A 104 -7.27 -0.87 -13.65
N GLU A 105 -7.36 -1.43 -14.86
CA GLU A 105 -7.26 -0.69 -16.12
C GLU A 105 -8.54 -0.91 -16.94
N PRO A 106 -9.65 -0.23 -16.60
CA PRO A 106 -10.93 -0.45 -17.28
C PRO A 106 -10.91 -0.04 -18.75
N LEU A 107 -10.04 0.90 -19.14
CA LEU A 107 -9.84 1.36 -20.51
C LEU A 107 -8.35 1.64 -20.73
N ASN A 108 -7.86 1.49 -21.96
CA ASN A 108 -6.44 1.71 -22.30
C ASN A 108 -5.91 3.03 -21.72
N SER A 109 -4.86 2.92 -20.89
CA SER A 109 -4.18 4.04 -20.22
C SER A 109 -5.03 4.80 -19.19
N MET A 110 -6.21 4.29 -18.84
CA MET A 110 -7.04 4.75 -17.72
C MET A 110 -6.89 3.77 -16.57
N TYR A 111 -6.23 4.21 -15.50
CA TYR A 111 -5.99 3.39 -14.32
C TYR A 111 -6.88 3.85 -13.17
N GLN A 112 -7.47 2.88 -12.48
CA GLN A 112 -8.11 3.05 -11.20
C GLN A 112 -7.20 2.44 -10.13
N ILE A 113 -6.78 3.24 -9.16
CA ILE A 113 -5.89 2.81 -8.08
C ILE A 113 -6.68 2.88 -6.77
N GLN A 114 -6.62 1.80 -6.00
CA GLN A 114 -7.26 1.70 -4.70
C GLN A 114 -6.21 1.35 -3.65
N VAL A 115 -6.11 2.18 -2.61
CA VAL A 115 -5.28 1.85 -1.43
C VAL A 115 -6.09 0.93 -0.53
N GLN A 116 -5.70 -0.35 -0.45
CA GLN A 116 -6.42 -1.38 0.30
C GLN A 116 -5.87 -1.60 1.71
N GLY A 117 -4.58 -1.30 1.93
CA GLY A 117 -3.97 -1.44 3.24
C GLY A 117 -2.67 -0.67 3.39
N ILE A 118 -2.46 -0.11 4.57
CA ILE A 118 -1.18 0.43 5.02
C ILE A 118 -0.92 -0.15 6.40
N MET A 119 0.17 -0.89 6.55
CA MET A 119 0.54 -1.58 7.77
C MET A 119 1.93 -1.15 8.19
N ARG A 120 2.08 -0.75 9.45
CA ARG A 120 3.40 -0.51 10.03
C ARG A 120 4.10 -1.86 10.31
N ASN A 121 5.36 -1.99 9.91
CA ASN A 121 6.19 -3.12 10.29
C ASN A 121 6.58 -2.99 11.77
N ALA A 122 6.02 -3.84 12.63
CA ALA A 122 6.28 -3.83 14.07
C ALA A 122 7.69 -4.33 14.45
N SER A 123 8.38 -4.99 13.53
CA SER A 123 9.69 -5.62 13.77
C SER A 123 10.83 -4.63 14.00
N LYS A 124 10.60 -3.33 13.76
CA LYS A 124 11.53 -2.24 14.09
C LYS A 124 10.82 -1.21 14.98
N ASN A 125 10.70 -1.54 16.27
CA ASN A 125 10.51 -0.50 17.27
C ASN A 125 11.79 0.33 17.29
N VAL A 126 11.68 1.55 16.77
CA VAL A 126 12.68 2.57 17.04
C VAL A 126 12.41 2.98 18.48
N ASP A 127 13.22 2.43 19.38
CA ASP A 127 13.36 2.95 20.71
C ASP A 127 13.51 4.46 20.58
N LYS A 128 12.58 5.20 21.20
CA LYS A 128 12.62 6.65 21.28
C LYS A 128 14.01 7.04 21.80
N LEU A 129 14.83 7.63 20.94
CA LEU A 129 16.00 8.42 21.33
C LEU A 129 15.54 9.66 22.08
#